data_AF-A0AAU3E7G7-F1
#
_entry.id   AF-A0AAU3E7G7-F1
#
_cell.length_a   1.000
_cell.length_b   1.000
_cell.length_c   1.000
_cell.angle_alpha   90.00
_cell.angle_beta   90.00
_cell.angle_gamma   90.00
#
_symmetry.space_group_name_H-M   'P 1'
#
loop_
_entity.id
_entity.type
_entity.pdbx_description
1 polymer ?
#
loop_
_entity_poly.entity_id
_entity_poly.type
_entity_poly.pdbx_seq_one_letter_code
_entity_poly.pdbx_strand_id
1 'polypeptide(L)' 'MFLELPWIAIRIGAPCRVVYTINERGESGFAYGTLSGHPESGEEAFIVTRDRHDRVWFSIKAFSRPASLYVHLAEPFP' A
#
# COMPACT_ATOMS: atom_id res chain seq x y z
N MET A 1 20.24 17.24 9.46
CA MET A 1 19.95 18.62 9.93
C MET A 1 18.46 18.83 9.71
N PHE A 2 17.65 18.67 10.76
CA PHE A 2 16.19 18.74 10.71
C PHE A 2 15.73 19.91 11.58
N LEU A 3 14.73 20.66 11.11
CA LEU A 3 14.08 21.74 11.85
C LEU A 3 12.77 21.17 12.43
N GLU A 4 12.68 21.11 13.76
CA GLU A 4 11.53 20.56 14.48
C GLU A 4 10.48 21.63 14.78
N LEU A 5 9.21 21.36 14.43
CA LEU A 5 8.05 22.11 14.95
C LEU A 5 7.28 21.17 15.93
N PRO A 6 7.41 21.37 17.25
CA PRO A 6 7.07 20.36 18.28
C PRO A 6 5.58 20.27 18.68
N TRP A 7 4.64 20.80 17.88
CA TRP A 7 3.23 20.96 18.32
C TRP A 7 2.20 20.17 17.50
N ILE A 8 2.56 19.62 16.34
CA ILE A 8 1.61 18.92 15.46
C ILE A 8 2.22 17.57 15.08
N ALA A 9 1.88 16.53 15.85
CA ALA A 9 2.08 15.16 15.42
C ALA A 9 0.90 14.77 14.52
N ILE A 10 1.09 14.79 13.20
CA ILE A 10 0.07 14.30 12.26
C ILE A 10 0.02 12.78 12.34
N ARG A 11 -1.07 12.23 12.89
CA ARG A 11 -1.35 10.80 12.85
C ARG A 11 -2.32 10.51 11.71
N ILE A 12 -1.84 9.84 10.67
CA ILE A 12 -2.69 9.40 9.55
C ILE A 12 -3.10 7.96 9.81
N GLY A 13 -4.40 7.71 9.93
CA GLY A 13 -4.95 6.37 9.98
C GLY A 13 -4.99 5.76 8.58
N ALA A 14 -4.57 4.51 8.44
CA ALA A 14 -4.63 3.74 7.21
C ALA A 14 -5.35 2.41 7.44
N PRO A 15 -6.66 2.42 7.77
CA PRO A 15 -7.41 1.20 7.99
C PRO A 15 -7.54 0.41 6.68
N CYS A 16 -7.16 -0.86 6.71
CA CYS A 16 -7.23 -1.76 5.56
C CYS A 16 -7.66 -3.17 6.00
N ARG A 17 -8.02 -4.02 5.04
CA ARG A 17 -8.38 -5.42 5.27
C ARG A 17 -7.86 -6.30 4.16
N VAL A 18 -7.31 -7.46 4.52
CA VAL A 18 -6.95 -8.50 3.54
C VAL A 18 -8.24 -9.00 2.86
N VAL A 19 -8.28 -8.91 1.53
CA VAL A 19 -9.44 -9.29 0.70
C VAL A 19 -9.26 -10.63 0.02
N TYR A 20 -8.02 -11.04 -0.25
CA TYR A 20 -7.68 -12.39 -0.68
C TYR A 20 -6.24 -12.76 -0.34
N THR A 21 -5.95 -14.06 -0.40
CA THR A 21 -4.62 -14.65 -0.25
C THR A 21 -4.31 -15.54 -1.44
N ILE A 22 -3.05 -15.58 -1.86
CA ILE A 22 -2.53 -16.49 -2.87
C ILE A 22 -1.66 -17.52 -2.15
N ASN A 23 -1.95 -18.80 -2.36
CA ASN A 23 -1.19 -19.92 -1.78
C ASN A 23 -1.11 -21.05 -2.81
N GLU A 24 -0.26 -20.86 -3.80
CA GLU A 24 -0.07 -21.79 -4.91
C GLU A 24 1.38 -22.30 -4.93
N ARG A 25 1.62 -23.36 -5.71
CA ARG A 25 2.97 -23.91 -5.83
C ARG A 25 3.86 -22.94 -6.61
N GLY A 26 4.76 -22.27 -5.89
CA GLY A 26 5.68 -21.29 -6.48
C GLY A 26 5.13 -19.87 -6.50
N GLU A 27 3.99 -19.62 -5.87
CA GLU A 27 3.44 -18.27 -5.70
C GLU A 27 2.76 -18.13 -4.34
N SER A 28 3.04 -17.02 -3.66
CA SER A 28 2.45 -16.72 -2.36
C SER A 28 2.25 -15.23 -2.21
N GLY A 29 1.14 -14.83 -1.59
CA GLY A 29 0.84 -13.41 -1.47
C GLY A 29 -0.50 -13.12 -0.83
N PHE A 30 -0.83 -11.85 -0.78
CA PHE A 30 -2.13 -11.37 -0.34
C PHE A 30 -2.40 -10.00 -0.96
N ALA A 31 -3.67 -9.61 -0.98
CA ALA A 31 -4.03 -8.23 -1.23
C ALA A 31 -4.88 -7.69 -0.11
N TYR A 32 -4.71 -6.39 0.17
CA TYR A 32 -5.60 -5.65 1.04
C TYR A 32 -6.37 -4.61 0.24
N GLY A 33 -7.63 -4.41 0.63
CA GLY A 33 -8.43 -3.25 0.23
C GLY A 33 -8.41 -2.20 1.33
N THR A 34 -8.47 -0.92 0.94
CA THR A 34 -8.56 0.17 1.91
C THR A 34 -9.99 0.30 2.47
N LEU A 35 -10.09 0.72 3.74
CA LEU A 35 -11.36 0.92 4.44
C LEU A 35 -11.66 2.42 4.63
N SER A 36 -12.87 2.75 5.07
CA SER A 36 -13.24 4.13 5.42
C SER A 36 -12.28 4.69 6.48
N GLY A 37 -11.83 5.93 6.27
CA GLY A 37 -10.80 6.58 7.08
C GLY A 37 -9.37 6.41 6.53
N HIS A 38 -9.18 5.60 5.48
CA HIS A 38 -7.91 5.52 4.75
C HIS A 38 -7.76 6.72 3.80
N PRO A 39 -6.57 7.33 3.69
CA PRO A 39 -6.35 8.49 2.82
C PRO A 39 -6.56 8.17 1.34
N GLU A 40 -6.28 6.94 0.95
CA GLU A 40 -6.50 6.37 -0.39
C GLU A 40 -7.70 5.41 -0.42
N SER A 41 -8.39 5.35 -1.56
CA SER A 41 -9.37 4.32 -1.90
C SER A 41 -8.78 3.40 -2.97
N GLY A 42 -8.50 2.14 -2.63
CA GLY A 42 -7.85 1.23 -3.58
C GLY A 42 -7.61 -0.17 -3.03
N GLU A 43 -6.86 -0.95 -3.82
CA GLU A 43 -6.34 -2.26 -3.45
C GLU A 43 -4.86 -2.34 -3.80
N GLU A 44 -4.10 -3.03 -2.96
CA GLU A 44 -2.70 -3.34 -3.20
C GLU A 44 -2.42 -4.81 -2.89
N ALA A 45 -1.80 -5.49 -3.84
CA ALA A 45 -1.42 -6.89 -3.78
C ALA A 45 0.10 -7.03 -3.71
N PHE A 46 0.57 -7.88 -2.79
CA PHE A 46 1.97 -8.24 -2.60
C PHE A 46 2.13 -9.71 -2.93
N ILE A 47 2.95 -10.00 -3.95
CA ILE A 47 3.05 -11.32 -4.54
C ILE A 47 4.53 -11.69 -4.63
N VAL A 48 4.88 -12.83 -4.06
CA VAL A 48 6.17 -13.48 -4.22
C VAL A 48 5.98 -14.67 -5.16
N THR A 49 6.71 -14.70 -6.28
CA THR A 49 6.77 -15.86 -7.17
C THR A 49 8.16 -16.46 -7.14
N ARG A 50 8.25 -17.79 -7.29
CA ARG A 50 9.49 -18.53 -7.44
C ARG A 50 9.41 -19.43 -8.67
N ASP A 51 10.33 -19.24 -9.61
CA ASP A 51 10.38 -20.05 -10.82
C ASP A 51 11.05 -21.41 -10.62
N ARG A 52 11.14 -22.22 -11.69
CA ARG A 52 11.72 -23.57 -11.65
C ARG A 52 13.24 -23.59 -11.44
N HIS A 53 13.91 -22.45 -11.53
CA HIS A 53 15.35 -22.29 -11.29
C HIS A 53 15.62 -21.59 -9.95
N ASP A 54 14.65 -21.63 -9.02
CA ASP A 54 14.71 -20.99 -7.71
C ASP A 54 14.93 -19.47 -7.74
N ARG A 55 14.65 -18.80 -8.86
CA ARG A 55 14.65 -17.33 -8.90
C ARG A 55 13.36 -16.81 -8.30
N VAL A 56 13.50 -15.81 -7.42
CA VAL A 56 12.39 -15.20 -6.69
C VAL A 56 12.12 -13.81 -7.24
N TRP A 57 10.85 -13.53 -7.53
CA TRP A 57 10.37 -12.20 -7.87
C TRP A 57 9.39 -11.71 -6.83
N PHE A 58 9.49 -10.44 -6.48
CA PHE A 58 8.51 -9.74 -5.68
C PHE A 58 7.80 -8.73 -6.56
N SER A 59 6.48 -8.84 -6.65
CA SER A 59 5.62 -7.98 -7.44
C SER A 59 4.60 -7.29 -6.55
N ILE A 60 4.44 -5.99 -6.77
CA ILE A 60 3.38 -5.18 -6.18
C ILE A 60 2.44 -4.77 -7.30
N LYS A 61 1.13 -5.03 -7.13
CA LYS A 61 0.09 -4.53 -8.03
C LYS A 61 -0.84 -3.64 -7.22
N ALA A 62 -0.94 -2.38 -7.59
CA ALA A 62 -1.76 -1.40 -6.88
C ALA A 62 -2.62 -0.61 -7.85
N PHE A 63 -3.85 -0.33 -7.44
CA PHE A 63 -4.65 0.75 -8.00
C PHE A 63 -5.24 1.56 -6.85
N SER A 64 -5.17 2.88 -6.94
CA SER A 64 -5.73 3.77 -5.93
C SER A 64 -6.25 5.05 -6.56
N ARG A 65 -7.10 5.73 -5.80
CA ARG A 65 -7.48 7.12 -6.00
C ARG A 65 -7.46 7.83 -4.64
N PRO A 66 -7.19 9.15 -4.62
CA PRO A 66 -7.32 9.96 -3.41
C PRO A 66 -8.73 9.81 -2.81
N ALA A 67 -8.80 9.54 -1.50
CA ALA A 67 -10.04 9.46 -0.72
C ALA A 67 -10.14 10.54 0.36
N SER A 68 -9.07 11.32 0.57
CA SER A 68 -9.01 12.43 1.51
C SER A 68 -8.34 13.65 0.88
N LEU A 69 -8.79 14.86 1.23
CA LEU A 69 -8.27 16.12 0.68
C LEU A 69 -6.76 16.34 0.95
N TYR A 70 -6.19 15.71 1.99
CA TYR A 70 -4.77 15.86 2.34
C TYR A 70 -3.82 15.13 1.36
N VAL A 71 -4.32 14.15 0.60
CA VAL A 71 -3.52 13.44 -0.41
C VAL A 71 -3.10 14.38 -1.54
N HIS A 72 -3.95 15.34 -1.91
CA HIS A 72 -3.64 16.33 -2.94
C HIS A 72 -2.49 17.28 -2.54
N LEU A 73 -2.14 17.38 -1.25
CA LEU A 73 -0.98 18.17 -0.80
C LEU A 73 0.35 17.40 -0.94
N ALA A 74 0.31 16.10 -1.21
CA ALA A 74 1.48 15.25 -1.44
C ALA A 74 1.74 14.97 -2.93
N GLU A 75 0.86 15.44 -3.82
CA GLU A 75 1.10 15.41 -5.27
C GLU A 75 2.30 16.31 -5.61
N PRO A 76 3.25 15.85 -6.45
CA PRO A 76 4.35 16.69 -6.87
C PRO A 76 3.80 17.94 -7.57
N PHE A 77 4.22 19.13 -7.11
CA PHE A 77 3.93 20.37 -7.80
C PHE A 77 4.46 20.29 -9.25
N PRO A 78 3.74 20.86 -10.23
CA PRO A 78 4.16 20.86 -11.63
C PRO A 78 5.49 21.58 -11.87
#